data_AF-A0A2H3CL99-F1
#
_entry.id   AF-A0A2H3CL99-F1
#
_cell.length_a   1.000
_cell.length_b   1.000
_cell.length_c   1.000
_cell.angle_alpha   90.00
_cell.angle_beta   90.00
_cell.angle_gamma   90.00
#
_symmetry.space_group_name_H-M   'P 1'
#
loop_
_entity.id
_entity.type
_entity.pdbx_description
1 polymer ?
#
loop_
_entity_poly.entity_id
_entity_poly.type
_entity_poly.pdbx_seq_one_letter_code
_entity_poly.pdbx_strand_id
1 'polypeptide(L)'
;IRGSSLRRENFLATVKTCIKKELEVILDVDVRWSSTHFMIERALVLREAIRRFLSMDDFQDLLRYSLLPDEWTLLELMNEVLEIPHAFQQQLSAEKRPTLCDALPSFAAMTSLWEEMKVRHPVLVPAIKAGLEKLSDYVHCTLEVPAYVLSMGMCIFCPPYLTDIFSQLSIRT
;
A
#
# COMPACT_ATOMS: atom_id res chain seq x y z
N ILE A 1 5.90 -12.46 19.50
CA ILE A 1 4.57 -12.28 20.13
C ILE A 1 3.65 -13.48 19.90
N ARG A 2 3.43 -14.00 18.68
CA ARG A 2 2.61 -15.22 18.47
C ARG A 2 3.27 -16.55 18.87
N GLY A 3 4.60 -16.61 18.96
CA GLY A 3 5.32 -17.81 19.46
C GLY A 3 5.25 -18.04 20.97
N SER A 4 4.60 -17.14 21.72
CA SER A 4 4.41 -17.26 23.18
C SER A 4 3.02 -16.74 23.54
N SER A 5 2.17 -17.63 24.08
CA SER A 5 0.83 -17.28 24.56
C SER A 5 0.88 -16.16 25.61
N LEU A 6 1.84 -16.25 26.54
CA LEU A 6 2.07 -15.25 27.58
C LEU A 6 2.39 -13.86 27.00
N ARG A 7 3.28 -13.76 26.01
CA ARG A 7 3.61 -12.48 25.36
C ARG A 7 2.41 -11.89 24.64
N ARG A 8 1.61 -12.73 23.96
CA ARG A 8 0.40 -12.29 23.29
C ARG A 8 -0.64 -11.75 24.28
N GLU A 9 -0.87 -12.46 25.38
CA GLU A 9 -1.85 -12.04 26.39
C GLU A 9 -1.46 -10.72 27.04
N ASN A 10 -0.20 -10.57 27.46
CA ASN A 10 0.30 -9.30 28.01
C ASN A 10 0.23 -8.15 27.00
N PHE A 11 0.53 -8.42 25.73
CA PHE A 11 0.38 -7.42 24.67
C PHE A 11 -1.08 -6.99 24.51
N LEU A 12 -2.02 -7.94 24.46
CA LEU A 12 -3.45 -7.63 24.34
C LEU A 12 -3.98 -6.85 25.55
N ALA A 13 -3.53 -7.19 26.77
CA ALA A 13 -3.85 -6.43 27.97
C ALA A 13 -3.34 -4.98 27.88
N THR A 14 -2.13 -4.80 27.36
CA THR A 14 -1.53 -3.47 27.12
C THR A 14 -2.33 -2.69 26.07
N VAL A 15 -2.69 -3.33 24.95
CA VAL A 15 -3.52 -2.73 23.89
C VAL A 15 -4.88 -2.29 24.42
N LYS A 16 -5.55 -3.16 25.20
CA LYS A 16 -6.86 -2.85 25.80
C LYS A 16 -6.78 -1.64 26.72
N THR A 17 -5.70 -1.52 27.48
CA THR A 17 -5.44 -0.38 28.37
C THR A 17 -5.19 0.92 27.60
N CYS A 18 -4.45 0.86 26.48
CA CYS A 18 -4.08 2.06 25.71
C CYS A 18 -5.18 2.53 24.76
N ILE A 19 -5.83 1.61 24.05
CA ILE A 19 -6.64 1.89 22.86
C ILE A 19 -8.13 1.57 23.10
N LYS A 20 -8.46 0.87 24.20
CA LYS A 20 -9.83 0.44 24.54
C LYS A 20 -10.51 -0.40 23.46
N LYS A 21 -9.71 -1.04 22.61
CA LYS A 21 -10.14 -2.01 21.59
C LYS A 21 -9.26 -3.25 21.71
N GLU A 22 -9.77 -4.39 21.26
CA GLU A 22 -9.03 -5.64 21.21
C GLU A 22 -8.44 -5.82 19.80
N LEU A 23 -7.33 -5.13 19.56
CA LEU A 23 -6.62 -5.18 18.27
C LEU A 23 -5.36 -6.04 18.39
N GLU A 24 -5.19 -6.97 17.46
CA GLU A 24 -3.95 -7.73 17.31
C GLU A 24 -2.98 -7.06 16.34
N VAL A 25 -1.71 -7.43 16.41
CA VAL A 25 -0.73 -7.13 15.36
C VAL A 25 -1.09 -7.93 14.10
N ILE A 26 -1.05 -7.26 12.94
CA ILE A 26 -1.15 -7.90 11.63
C ILE A 26 0.26 -8.26 11.17
N LEU A 27 0.43 -9.46 10.62
CA LEU A 27 1.70 -9.87 10.04
C LEU A 27 1.69 -9.62 8.53
N ASP A 28 2.85 -9.27 8.02
CA ASP A 28 3.13 -9.30 6.60
C ASP A 28 3.00 -10.73 6.05
N VAL A 29 2.46 -10.84 4.85
CA VAL A 29 2.19 -12.14 4.19
C VAL A 29 2.44 -11.99 2.70
N ASP A 30 3.41 -12.75 2.18
CA ASP A 30 3.87 -12.66 0.79
C ASP A 30 2.77 -12.85 -0.26
N VAL A 31 1.78 -13.70 0.04
CA VAL A 31 0.70 -14.05 -0.91
C VAL A 31 -0.42 -12.99 -0.98
N ARG A 32 -0.39 -11.95 -0.13
CA ARG A 32 -1.42 -10.92 -0.10
C ARG A 32 -0.82 -9.55 -0.42
N TRP A 33 -1.12 -9.04 -1.60
CA TRP A 33 -0.58 -7.80 -2.18
C TRP A 33 -0.49 -6.60 -1.21
N SER A 34 -1.50 -6.40 -0.36
CA SER A 34 -1.58 -5.26 0.57
C SER A 34 -1.20 -5.59 2.03
N SER A 35 -0.60 -6.75 2.29
CA SER A 35 -0.30 -7.21 3.66
C SER A 35 0.66 -6.27 4.39
N THR A 36 1.71 -5.81 3.72
CA THR A 36 2.69 -4.86 4.29
C THR A 36 2.03 -3.54 4.64
N HIS A 37 1.16 -3.01 3.77
CA HIS A 37 0.41 -1.78 4.03
C HIS A 37 -0.47 -1.91 5.28
N PHE A 38 -1.26 -2.98 5.38
CA PHE A 38 -2.11 -3.23 6.55
C PHE A 38 -1.30 -3.50 7.84
N MET A 39 -0.13 -4.12 7.72
CA MET A 39 0.78 -4.30 8.86
C MET A 39 1.26 -2.94 9.37
N ILE A 40 1.71 -2.06 8.48
CA ILE A 40 2.19 -0.72 8.85
C ILE A 40 1.06 0.11 9.44
N GLU A 41 -0.10 0.19 8.77
CA GLU A 41 -1.28 0.90 9.26
C GLU A 41 -1.65 0.43 10.68
N ARG A 42 -1.66 -0.90 10.91
CA ARG A 42 -1.91 -1.46 12.24
C ARG A 42 -0.83 -1.09 13.24
N ALA A 43 0.44 -1.14 12.86
CA ALA A 43 1.56 -0.77 13.74
C ALA A 43 1.47 0.70 14.17
N LEU A 44 1.10 1.60 13.26
CA LEU A 44 0.89 3.02 13.56
C LEU A 44 -0.25 3.23 14.57
N VAL A 45 -1.38 2.54 14.41
CA VAL A 45 -2.48 2.56 15.39
C VAL A 45 -2.04 2.01 16.75
N LEU A 46 -1.19 0.98 16.76
CA LEU A 46 -0.72 0.31 17.96
C LEU A 46 0.54 0.94 18.56
N ARG A 47 1.06 2.04 18.02
CA ARG A 47 2.36 2.63 18.39
C ARG A 47 2.58 2.78 19.89
N GLU A 48 1.61 3.36 20.60
CA GLU A 48 1.70 3.56 22.05
C GLU A 48 1.64 2.24 22.83
N ALA A 49 0.81 1.29 22.39
CA ALA A 49 0.73 -0.03 23.02
C ALA A 49 2.01 -0.84 22.81
N ILE A 50 2.61 -0.76 21.62
CA ILE A 50 3.91 -1.37 21.30
C ILE A 50 5.00 -0.78 22.20
N ARG A 51 5.08 0.55 22.30
CA ARG A 51 6.06 1.24 23.13
C ARG A 51 5.98 0.81 24.60
N ARG A 52 4.77 0.78 25.17
CA ARG A 52 4.56 0.35 26.57
C ARG A 52 4.89 -1.12 26.77
N PHE A 53 4.46 -1.98 25.86
CA PHE A 53 4.73 -3.42 25.95
C PHE A 53 6.24 -3.70 25.91
N LEU A 54 6.98 -3.02 25.04
CA LEU A 54 8.45 -3.14 24.96
C LEU A 54 9.16 -2.60 26.22
N SER A 55 8.52 -1.69 26.96
CA SER A 55 9.09 -1.13 28.21
C SER A 55 8.88 -2.03 29.43
N MET A 56 8.20 -3.18 29.30
CA MET A 56 7.97 -4.11 30.42
C MET A 56 9.25 -4.87 30.76
N ASP A 57 9.52 -5.07 32.05
CA ASP A 57 10.72 -5.77 32.54
C ASP A 57 10.77 -7.24 32.09
N ASP A 58 9.61 -7.88 31.90
CA ASP A 58 9.51 -9.29 31.49
C ASP A 58 9.95 -9.54 30.03
N PHE A 59 10.05 -8.49 29.20
CA PHE A 59 10.27 -8.61 27.75
C PHE A 59 11.41 -7.74 27.21
N GLN A 60 12.43 -7.48 28.04
CA GLN A 60 13.61 -6.69 27.68
C GLN A 60 14.36 -7.24 26.44
N ASP A 61 14.24 -8.54 26.15
CA ASP A 61 14.80 -9.14 24.93
C ASP A 61 14.23 -8.54 23.64
N LEU A 62 13.01 -8.00 23.70
CA LEU A 62 12.31 -7.38 22.58
C LEU A 62 12.67 -5.92 22.37
N LEU A 63 13.30 -5.24 23.33
CA LEU A 63 13.70 -3.83 23.20
C LEU A 63 14.59 -3.57 21.98
N ARG A 64 15.37 -4.57 21.56
CA ARG A 64 16.19 -4.52 20.34
C ARG A 64 15.39 -4.25 19.05
N TYR A 65 14.08 -4.51 19.08
CA TYR A 65 13.16 -4.28 17.96
C TYR A 65 12.36 -2.99 18.12
N SER A 66 12.68 -2.16 19.13
CA SER A 66 12.04 -0.87 19.32
C SER A 66 12.46 0.07 18.19
N LEU A 67 11.47 0.63 17.51
CA LEU A 67 11.70 1.64 16.48
C LEU A 67 11.98 3.00 17.11
N LEU A 68 12.96 3.70 16.54
CA LEU A 68 13.30 5.09 16.82
C LEU A 68 12.18 6.03 16.32
N PRO A 69 12.09 7.26 16.86
CA PRO A 69 11.10 8.23 16.40
C PRO A 69 11.14 8.50 14.88
N ASP A 70 12.34 8.54 14.30
CA ASP A 70 12.53 8.76 12.86
C ASP A 70 12.08 7.54 12.03
N GLU A 71 12.25 6.32 12.56
CA GLU A 71 11.76 5.11 11.90
C GLU A 71 10.23 5.03 11.91
N TRP A 72 9.57 5.49 12.98
CA TRP A 72 8.12 5.65 12.99
C TRP A 72 7.65 6.68 11.95
N THR A 73 8.38 7.78 11.81
CA THR A 73 8.10 8.79 10.79
C THR A 73 8.24 8.20 9.39
N LEU A 74 9.31 7.41 9.15
CA LEU A 74 9.49 6.70 7.88
C LEU A 74 8.34 5.73 7.60
N LEU A 75 7.83 5.01 8.60
CA LEU A 75 6.66 4.15 8.44
C LEU A 75 5.39 4.92 8.05
N GLU A 76 5.19 6.13 8.59
CA GLU A 76 4.08 7.00 8.19
C GLU A 76 4.19 7.39 6.71
N LEU A 77 5.40 7.76 6.25
CA LEU A 77 5.67 8.05 4.83
C LEU A 77 5.45 6.83 3.93
N MET A 78 5.93 5.67 4.35
CA MET A 78 5.74 4.42 3.63
C MET A 78 4.25 4.07 3.53
N ASN A 79 3.47 4.32 4.59
CA ASN A 79 2.04 4.09 4.58
C ASN A 79 1.32 4.94 3.52
N GLU A 80 1.66 6.23 3.41
CA GLU A 80 1.11 7.14 2.39
C GLU A 80 1.43 6.66 0.97
N VAL A 81 2.67 6.23 0.72
CA VAL A 81 3.09 5.73 -0.61
C VAL A 81 2.40 4.41 -0.96
N LEU A 82 2.21 3.51 0.01
CA LEU A 82 1.56 2.21 -0.16
C LEU A 82 0.03 2.29 -0.23
N GLU A 83 -0.58 3.38 0.22
CA GLU A 83 -2.01 3.60 0.09
C GLU A 83 -2.43 3.76 -1.39
N ILE A 84 -1.57 4.34 -2.23
CA ILE A 84 -1.82 4.50 -3.67
C ILE A 84 -2.03 3.14 -4.39
N PRO A 85 -1.08 2.18 -4.38
CA PRO A 85 -1.30 0.87 -4.99
C PRO A 85 -2.45 0.10 -4.32
N HIS A 86 -2.69 0.31 -3.02
CA HIS A 86 -3.82 -0.31 -2.34
C HIS A 86 -5.16 0.18 -2.90
N ALA A 87 -5.35 1.49 -3.02
CA ALA A 87 -6.54 2.11 -3.60
C ALA A 87 -6.77 1.68 -5.05
N PHE A 88 -5.69 1.67 -5.85
CA PHE A 88 -5.70 1.15 -7.22
C PHE A 88 -6.22 -0.31 -7.26
N GLN A 89 -5.67 -1.17 -6.41
CA GLN A 89 -6.05 -2.58 -6.35
C GLN A 89 -7.54 -2.73 -5.98
N GLN A 90 -8.02 -1.97 -4.99
CA GLN A 90 -9.42 -1.99 -4.57
C GLN A 90 -10.36 -1.56 -5.70
N GLN A 91 -9.98 -0.53 -6.47
CA GLN A 91 -10.76 -0.07 -7.61
C GLN A 91 -10.92 -1.15 -8.68
N LEU A 92 -9.84 -1.85 -9.04
CA LEU A 92 -9.89 -2.90 -10.06
C LEU A 92 -10.48 -4.22 -9.59
N SER A 93 -10.61 -4.41 -8.27
CA SER A 93 -11.24 -5.58 -7.67
C SER A 93 -12.77 -5.48 -7.60
N ALA A 94 -13.37 -4.40 -8.12
CA ALA A 94 -14.82 -4.18 -8.05
C ALA A 94 -15.58 -5.15 -8.98
N GLU A 95 -16.31 -6.10 -8.38
CA GLU A 95 -17.01 -7.17 -9.12
C GLU A 95 -18.23 -6.70 -9.93
N LYS A 96 -18.83 -5.56 -9.58
CA LYS A 96 -20.12 -5.11 -10.14
C LYS A 96 -20.01 -4.28 -11.42
N ARG A 97 -18.80 -3.89 -11.82
CA ARG A 97 -18.56 -3.00 -12.97
C ARG A 97 -17.43 -3.58 -13.82
N PRO A 98 -17.44 -3.35 -15.15
CA PRO A 98 -16.32 -3.76 -16.00
C PRO A 98 -15.05 -2.97 -15.62
N THR A 99 -14.16 -3.58 -14.83
CA THR A 99 -12.92 -2.95 -14.38
C THR A 99 -11.79 -2.99 -15.41
N LEU A 100 -11.97 -3.78 -16.48
CA LEU A 100 -10.99 -3.91 -17.56
C LEU A 100 -10.72 -2.57 -18.27
N CYS A 101 -11.78 -1.77 -18.46
CA CYS A 101 -11.66 -0.46 -19.10
C CYS A 101 -10.96 0.57 -18.22
N ASP A 102 -10.92 0.34 -16.91
CA ASP A 102 -10.29 1.25 -15.95
C ASP A 102 -8.83 0.92 -15.68
N ALA A 103 -8.32 -0.24 -16.11
CA ALA A 103 -6.97 -0.70 -15.78
C ALA A 103 -5.85 0.26 -16.22
N LEU A 104 -5.81 0.60 -17.52
CA LEU A 104 -4.83 1.54 -18.09
C LEU A 104 -4.97 2.97 -17.54
N PRO A 105 -6.20 3.55 -17.44
CA PRO A 105 -6.43 4.80 -16.74
C PRO A 105 -5.86 4.81 -15.31
N SER A 106 -6.09 3.72 -14.58
CA SER A 106 -5.68 3.60 -13.18
C SER A 106 -4.16 3.49 -13.05
N PHE A 107 -3.48 2.81 -13.99
CA PHE A 107 -2.01 2.79 -14.04
C PHE A 107 -1.41 4.18 -14.33
N ALA A 108 -2.03 4.96 -15.22
CA ALA A 108 -1.59 6.32 -15.52
C ALA A 108 -1.77 7.25 -14.31
N ALA A 109 -2.91 7.14 -13.61
CA ALA A 109 -3.17 7.89 -12.38
C ALA A 109 -2.16 7.51 -11.27
N MET A 110 -1.91 6.22 -11.08
CA MET A 110 -0.94 5.72 -10.11
C MET A 110 0.48 6.20 -10.40
N THR A 111 0.90 6.17 -11.68
CA THR A 111 2.19 6.72 -12.13
C THR A 111 2.32 8.20 -11.75
N SER A 112 1.27 8.99 -12.03
CA SER A 112 1.27 10.44 -11.76
C SER A 112 1.39 10.73 -10.26
N LEU A 113 0.61 10.03 -9.43
CA LEU A 113 0.65 10.18 -7.97
C LEU A 113 2.02 9.78 -7.40
N TRP A 114 2.64 8.70 -7.89
CA TRP A 114 3.97 8.30 -7.45
C TRP A 114 5.08 9.27 -7.91
N GLU A 115 4.94 9.89 -9.08
CA GLU A 115 5.85 10.96 -9.49
C GLU A 115 5.75 12.20 -8.58
N GLU A 116 4.55 12.58 -8.16
CA GLU A 116 4.38 13.63 -7.14
C GLU A 116 4.99 13.24 -5.78
N MET A 117 4.81 11.99 -5.37
CA MET A 117 5.37 11.47 -4.10
C MET A 117 6.90 11.47 -4.09
N LYS A 118 7.57 11.27 -5.24
CA LYS A 118 9.04 11.38 -5.32
C LYS A 118 9.53 12.78 -4.96
N VAL A 119 8.78 13.82 -5.32
CA VAL A 119 9.11 15.21 -4.98
C VAL A 119 8.87 15.47 -3.50
N ARG A 120 7.74 14.97 -2.97
CA ARG A 120 7.34 15.16 -1.56
C ARG A 120 8.24 14.41 -0.59
N HIS A 121 8.63 13.18 -0.96
CA HIS A 121 9.33 12.24 -0.08
C HIS A 121 10.64 11.74 -0.71
N PRO A 122 11.71 12.56 -0.75
CA PRO A 122 12.99 12.18 -1.36
C PRO A 122 13.60 10.89 -0.82
N VAL A 123 13.37 10.59 0.46
CA VAL A 123 13.87 9.38 1.13
C VAL A 123 13.27 8.09 0.54
N LEU A 124 12.05 8.16 -0.02
CA LEU A 124 11.37 7.02 -0.62
C LEU A 124 11.56 6.92 -2.14
N VAL A 125 12.29 7.84 -2.77
CA VAL A 125 12.54 7.83 -4.22
C VAL A 125 13.06 6.49 -4.74
N PRO A 126 14.02 5.80 -4.09
CA PRO A 126 14.46 4.49 -4.57
C PRO A 126 13.34 3.45 -4.61
N ALA A 127 12.50 3.41 -3.56
CA ALA A 127 11.37 2.49 -3.48
C ALA A 127 10.29 2.83 -4.51
N ILE A 128 9.95 4.10 -4.66
CA ILE A 128 8.96 4.56 -5.64
C ILE A 128 9.43 4.27 -7.07
N LYS A 129 10.71 4.48 -7.38
CA LYS A 129 11.29 4.15 -8.69
C LYS A 129 11.16 2.66 -9.00
N ALA A 130 11.52 1.79 -8.07
CA ALA A 130 11.35 0.34 -8.24
C ALA A 130 9.88 -0.03 -8.46
N GLY A 131 8.95 0.63 -7.75
CA GLY A 131 7.51 0.50 -7.97
C GLY A 131 7.09 0.91 -9.37
N LEU A 132 7.53 2.08 -9.85
CA LEU A 132 7.23 2.61 -11.18
C LEU A 132 7.78 1.73 -12.30
N GLU A 133 9.00 1.22 -12.15
CA GLU A 133 9.59 0.24 -13.07
C GLU A 133 8.70 -0.99 -13.17
N LYS A 134 8.26 -1.52 -12.01
CA LYS A 134 7.36 -2.67 -12.01
C LYS A 134 5.99 -2.37 -12.62
N LEU A 135 5.47 -1.18 -12.37
CA LEU A 135 4.20 -0.71 -12.95
C LEU A 135 4.30 -0.61 -14.48
N SER A 136 5.45 -0.18 -15.01
CA SER A 136 5.71 -0.15 -16.44
C SER A 136 5.63 -1.53 -17.09
N ASP A 137 6.12 -2.59 -16.44
CA ASP A 137 5.96 -3.97 -16.92
C ASP A 137 4.48 -4.32 -17.05
N TYR A 138 3.67 -4.00 -16.03
CA TYR A 138 2.24 -4.30 -16.03
C TYR A 138 1.49 -3.52 -17.12
N VAL A 139 1.83 -2.25 -17.34
CA VAL A 139 1.28 -1.45 -18.44
C VAL A 139 1.60 -2.09 -19.78
N HIS A 140 2.85 -2.52 -19.98
CA HIS A 140 3.27 -3.18 -21.21
C HIS A 140 2.48 -4.46 -21.47
N CYS A 141 2.43 -5.38 -20.51
CA CYS A 141 1.65 -6.62 -20.62
C CYS A 141 0.14 -6.36 -20.86
N THR A 142 -0.39 -5.28 -20.28
CA THR A 142 -1.80 -4.91 -20.44
C THR A 142 -2.11 -4.39 -21.85
N LEU A 143 -1.18 -3.64 -22.44
CA LEU A 143 -1.30 -3.13 -23.82
C LEU A 143 -1.19 -4.24 -24.87
N GLU A 144 -0.43 -5.31 -24.59
CA GLU A 144 -0.34 -6.48 -25.49
C GLU A 144 -1.65 -7.26 -25.61
N VAL A 145 -2.57 -7.09 -24.66
CA VAL A 145 -3.87 -7.77 -24.65
C VAL A 145 -4.95 -6.84 -25.19
N PRO A 146 -5.48 -7.06 -26.42
CA PRO A 146 -6.42 -6.15 -27.05
C PRO A 146 -7.71 -5.92 -26.26
N ALA A 147 -8.09 -6.87 -25.41
CA ALA A 147 -9.31 -6.80 -24.60
C ALA A 147 -9.36 -5.53 -23.73
N TYR A 148 -8.23 -5.08 -23.16
CA TYR A 148 -8.18 -3.86 -22.36
C TYR A 148 -8.51 -2.62 -23.21
N VAL A 149 -7.87 -2.48 -24.36
CA VAL A 149 -8.11 -1.35 -25.29
C VAL A 149 -9.53 -1.37 -25.85
N LEU A 150 -10.01 -2.54 -26.27
CA LEU A 150 -11.36 -2.70 -26.78
C LEU A 150 -12.42 -2.38 -25.72
N SER A 151 -12.18 -2.77 -24.46
CA SER A 151 -13.10 -2.45 -23.36
C SER A 151 -13.19 -0.97 -23.06
N MET A 152 -12.10 -0.20 -23.26
CA MET A 152 -12.13 1.26 -23.17
C MET A 152 -12.99 1.89 -24.27
N GLY A 153 -12.83 1.45 -25.52
CA GLY A 153 -13.62 1.98 -26.66
C GLY A 153 -15.12 1.63 -26.60
N MET A 154 -15.48 0.51 -25.97
CA MET A 154 -16.87 0.09 -25.77
C MET A 154 -17.55 0.78 -24.57
N CYS A 155 -16.78 1.45 -23.71
CA CYS A 155 -17.30 2.14 -22.54
C CYS A 155 -17.78 3.55 -22.94
N ILE A 156 -19.00 3.66 -23.47
CA ILE A 156 -19.64 4.93 -23.92
C ILE A 156 -19.84 5.95 -22.76
N PHE A 157 -19.57 5.56 -21.51
CA PHE A 157 -19.61 6.42 -20.32
C PHE A 157 -18.21 6.79 -19.77
N CYS A 158 -17.18 6.72 -20.61
CA CYS A 158 -15.84 7.17 -20.26
C CYS A 158 -15.80 8.72 -20.14
N PRO A 159 -15.43 9.31 -18.99
CA PRO A 159 -15.37 10.76 -18.88
C PRO A 159 -14.24 11.32 -19.77
N PRO A 160 -14.34 12.58 -20.23
CA PRO A 160 -13.52 13.13 -21.32
C PRO A 160 -12.01 13.28 -21.03
N TYR A 161 -11.49 12.80 -19.90
CA TYR A 161 -10.05 12.85 -19.57
C TYR A 161 -9.21 11.74 -20.24
N LEU A 162 -9.83 10.75 -20.91
CA LEU A 162 -9.12 9.60 -21.48
C LEU A 162 -8.72 9.71 -22.95
N THR A 163 -9.10 10.78 -23.65
CA THR A 163 -8.63 11.04 -25.01
C THR A 163 -7.13 11.38 -25.05
N ASP A 164 -6.57 11.94 -23.98
CA ASP A 164 -5.15 12.37 -23.92
C ASP A 164 -4.15 11.20 -23.83
N ILE A 165 -4.56 10.06 -23.24
CA ILE A 165 -3.69 8.89 -23.08
C ILE A 165 -3.39 8.23 -24.44
N PHE A 166 -4.39 8.17 -25.32
CA PHE A 166 -4.22 7.60 -26.66
C PHE A 166 -3.32 8.46 -27.55
N SER A 167 -3.36 9.80 -27.42
CA SER A 167 -2.45 10.68 -28.17
C SER A 167 -0.99 10.53 -27.73
N GLN A 168 -0.71 10.25 -26.45
CA GLN A 168 0.68 10.04 -26.01
C GLN A 168 1.22 8.65 -26.37
N LEU A 169 0.37 7.63 -26.44
CA LEU A 169 0.77 6.26 -26.80
C LEU A 169 0.92 6.07 -28.33
N SER A 170 0.16 6.80 -29.15
CA SER A 170 0.25 6.71 -30.63
C SER A 170 1.50 7.36 -31.23
N ILE A 171 2.30 8.11 -30.45
CA ILE A 171 3.53 8.77 -30.92
C ILE A 171 4.74 7.82 -30.83
N ARG A 172 4.60 6.62 -30.26
CA ARG A 172 5.69 5.64 -30.08
C ARG A 172 5.61 4.36 -30.92
N THR A 173 4.75 4.33 -31.94
CA THR A 173 4.75 3.31 -33.01
C THR A 173 5.20 3.94 -34.32
#